data_AF-V5XDQ6-F1
#
_entry.id   AF-V5XDQ6-F1
#
_cell.length_a   1.000
_cell.length_b   1.000
_cell.length_c   1.000
_cell.angle_alpha   90.00
_cell.angle_beta   90.00
_cell.angle_gamma   90.00
#
_symmetry.space_group_name_H-M   'P 1'
#
loop_
_entity.id
_entity.type
_entity.pdbx_description
1 polymer ?
#
loop_
_entity_poly.entity_id
_entity_poly.type
_entity_poly.pdbx_seq_one_letter_code
_entity_poly.pdbx_strand_id
1 'polypeptide(L)'
;MTQPDPVPAGMSIGAVLDLLRPDFPDVTISKIRFLEAEGLVTPQRSAAGYRRFTAYDCARLRFVLTAQRDQYLPLKVIKAQLDAQPDNELPASAGYSTPRLVQVADGDSAGDPAAIAPTQVRLSREDLVARSGIDNTMLSALVTAGVIKPGPAGLFDEHSVTIAQCAKALADYGVEPRHLRAFRSAADRQSDLIAQIAGPVAAAGKAGARDRADDLAREVAALAITLHTSLIKSAVRDVLDR
;
A
#
# COMPACT_ATOMS: atom_id res chain seq x y z
N MET A 1 -51.54 0.89 8.40
CA MET A 1 -50.58 0.41 9.41
C MET A 1 -49.20 0.57 8.83
N THR A 2 -48.47 1.56 9.33
CA THR A 2 -47.19 2.02 8.79
C THR A 2 -46.11 0.97 9.06
N GLN A 3 -45.41 0.55 8.00
CA GLN A 3 -44.20 -0.26 8.08
C GLN A 3 -43.17 0.47 8.98
N PRO A 4 -42.51 -0.20 9.94
CA PRO A 4 -41.37 0.41 10.62
C PRO A 4 -40.18 0.50 9.66
N ASP A 5 -39.58 1.68 9.55
CA ASP A 5 -38.36 1.93 8.78
C ASP A 5 -37.23 0.97 9.20
N PRO A 6 -36.41 0.45 8.27
CA PRO A 6 -35.21 -0.28 8.61
C PRO A 6 -34.17 0.71 9.15
N VAL A 7 -33.91 0.66 10.45
CA VAL A 7 -32.80 1.41 11.08
C VAL A 7 -31.49 0.87 10.50
N PRO A 8 -30.63 1.69 9.85
CA PRO A 8 -29.30 1.22 9.51
C PRO A 8 -28.53 1.07 10.83
N ALA A 9 -28.12 -0.17 11.14
CA ALA A 9 -27.27 -0.50 12.28
C ALA A 9 -25.84 0.04 12.05
N GLY A 10 -25.67 1.35 12.14
CA GLY A 10 -24.37 2.02 12.05
C GLY A 10 -23.81 2.38 13.42
N MET A 11 -22.50 2.22 13.57
CA MET A 11 -21.74 2.56 14.77
C MET A 11 -21.53 4.08 14.88
N SER A 12 -21.44 4.58 16.11
CA SER A 12 -21.06 5.96 16.37
C SER A 12 -19.55 6.16 16.14
N ILE A 13 -19.12 7.41 15.93
CA ILE A 13 -17.69 7.71 15.78
C ILE A 13 -16.84 7.30 17.00
N GLY A 14 -17.44 7.32 18.19
CA GLY A 14 -16.78 6.85 19.43
C GLY A 14 -16.58 5.34 19.41
N ALA A 15 -17.61 4.57 19.05
CA ALA A 15 -17.50 3.11 18.92
C ALA A 15 -16.48 2.71 17.85
N VAL A 16 -16.38 3.46 16.75
CA VAL A 16 -15.35 3.25 15.72
C VAL A 16 -13.95 3.53 16.28
N LEU A 17 -13.76 4.62 17.03
CA LEU A 17 -12.49 4.93 17.68
C LEU A 17 -12.05 3.79 18.61
N ASP A 18 -12.95 3.28 19.45
CA ASP A 18 -12.65 2.19 20.37
C ASP A 18 -12.23 0.91 19.65
N LEU A 19 -12.80 0.64 18.47
CA LEU A 19 -12.41 -0.49 17.62
C LEU A 19 -11.05 -0.32 16.92
N LEU A 20 -10.63 0.91 16.65
CA LEU A 20 -9.36 1.20 15.95
C LEU A 20 -8.18 1.38 16.90
N ARG A 21 -8.43 1.87 18.12
CA ARG A 21 -7.40 2.22 19.11
C ARG A 21 -6.42 1.08 19.46
N PRO A 22 -6.81 -0.21 19.55
CA PRO A 22 -5.86 -1.29 19.83
C PRO A 22 -4.73 -1.41 18.80
N ASP A 23 -5.04 -1.19 17.52
CA ASP A 23 -4.07 -1.29 16.43
C ASP A 23 -3.41 0.07 16.10
N PHE A 24 -4.11 1.17 16.43
CA PHE A 24 -3.72 2.55 16.10
C PHE A 24 -3.88 3.47 17.33
N PRO A 25 -2.94 3.44 18.30
CA PRO A 25 -3.08 4.18 19.55
C PRO A 25 -3.15 5.70 19.37
N ASP A 26 -2.53 6.23 18.32
CA ASP A 26 -2.50 7.67 18.00
C ASP A 26 -3.75 8.17 17.27
N VAL A 27 -4.72 7.29 16.96
CA VAL A 27 -5.93 7.70 16.25
C VAL A 27 -6.87 8.49 17.16
N THR A 28 -7.41 9.58 16.63
CA THR A 28 -8.32 10.48 17.34
C THR A 28 -9.63 10.68 16.58
N ILE A 29 -10.67 11.16 17.25
CA ILE A 29 -11.92 11.57 16.61
C ILE A 29 -11.66 12.61 15.51
N SER A 30 -10.76 13.56 15.75
CA SER A 30 -10.35 14.57 14.76
C SER A 30 -9.73 13.94 13.52
N LYS A 31 -8.88 12.92 13.68
CA LYS A 31 -8.30 12.17 12.56
C LYS A 31 -9.38 11.45 11.75
N ILE A 32 -10.34 10.77 12.39
CA ILE A 32 -11.44 10.08 11.69
C ILE A 32 -12.30 11.08 10.89
N ARG A 33 -12.64 12.24 11.48
CA ARG A 33 -13.38 13.30 10.79
C ARG A 33 -12.61 13.90 9.62
N PHE A 34 -11.29 14.03 9.76
CA PHE A 34 -10.43 14.48 8.66
C PHE A 34 -10.44 13.49 7.50
N LEU A 35 -10.33 12.18 7.77
CA LEU A 35 -10.38 11.16 6.71
C LEU A 35 -11.75 11.08 6.01
N GLU A 36 -12.84 11.33 6.75
CA GLU A 36 -14.18 11.54 6.16
C GLU A 36 -14.20 12.77 5.24
N ALA A 37 -13.66 13.90 5.68
CA ALA A 37 -13.65 15.15 4.91
C ALA A 37 -12.83 15.03 3.60
N GLU A 38 -11.74 14.28 3.63
CA GLU A 38 -10.94 13.93 2.45
C GLU A 38 -11.62 12.87 1.54
N GLY A 39 -12.75 12.32 1.99
CA GLY A 39 -13.58 11.38 1.23
C GLY A 39 -13.05 9.96 1.20
N LEU A 40 -12.25 9.54 2.19
CA LEU A 40 -11.77 8.15 2.29
C LEU A 40 -12.85 7.23 2.83
N VAL A 41 -13.81 7.77 3.58
CA VAL A 41 -15.02 7.11 4.06
C VAL A 41 -16.22 8.03 3.92
N THR A 42 -17.40 7.44 3.70
CA THR A 42 -18.65 8.18 3.47
C THR A 42 -19.76 7.61 4.36
N PRO A 43 -19.68 7.82 5.70
CA PRO A 43 -20.65 7.31 6.64
C PRO A 43 -22.03 7.93 6.41
N GLN A 44 -23.09 7.14 6.56
CA GLN A 44 -24.46 7.64 6.46
C GLN A 44 -24.78 8.61 7.59
N ARG A 45 -25.72 9.53 7.34
CA ARG A 45 -26.27 10.42 8.36
C ARG A 45 -27.61 9.86 8.83
N SER A 46 -27.81 9.77 10.14
CA SER A 46 -29.14 9.46 10.69
C SER A 46 -30.11 10.62 10.45
N ALA A 47 -31.42 10.37 10.60
CA ALA A 47 -32.45 11.42 10.55
C ALA A 47 -32.20 12.58 11.55
N ALA A 48 -31.45 12.32 12.62
CA ALA A 48 -31.03 13.30 13.62
C ALA A 48 -29.65 13.95 13.32
N GLY A 49 -29.04 13.69 12.16
CA GLY A 49 -27.80 14.32 11.70
C GLY A 49 -26.48 13.68 12.21
N TYR A 50 -26.56 12.63 13.02
CA TYR A 50 -25.37 11.93 13.53
C TYR A 50 -24.76 11.00 12.47
N ARG A 51 -23.43 10.88 12.49
CA ARG A 51 -22.68 9.94 11.64
C ARG A 51 -22.91 8.50 12.08
N ARG A 52 -23.21 7.65 11.11
CA ARG A 52 -23.41 6.21 11.28
C ARG A 52 -22.43 5.51 10.37
N PHE A 53 -21.38 4.97 10.99
CA PHE A 53 -20.33 4.22 10.30
C PHE A 53 -20.76 2.75 10.18
N THR A 54 -20.65 2.21 8.99
CA THR A 54 -20.86 0.79 8.73
C THR A 54 -19.63 -0.03 9.11
N ALA A 55 -19.76 -1.36 9.13
CA ALA A 55 -18.59 -2.24 9.28
C ALA A 55 -17.59 -2.03 8.13
N TYR A 56 -18.07 -1.74 6.91
CA TYR A 56 -17.24 -1.44 5.76
C TYR A 56 -16.46 -0.12 5.93
N ASP A 57 -17.09 0.94 6.45
CA ASP A 57 -16.38 2.20 6.77
C ASP A 57 -15.25 1.97 7.78
N CYS A 58 -15.48 1.12 8.79
CA CYS A 58 -14.47 0.74 9.77
C CYS A 58 -13.31 -0.03 9.13
N ALA A 59 -13.63 -0.94 8.20
CA ALA A 59 -12.61 -1.68 7.45
C ALA A 59 -11.79 -0.77 6.51
N ARG A 60 -12.43 0.19 5.83
CA ARG A 60 -11.75 1.25 5.06
C ARG A 60 -10.84 2.08 5.95
N LEU A 61 -11.30 2.51 7.14
CA LEU A 61 -10.46 3.27 8.07
C LEU A 61 -9.23 2.46 8.52
N ARG A 62 -9.39 1.16 8.82
CA ARG A 62 -8.23 0.29 9.11
C ARG A 62 -7.27 0.24 7.93
N PHE A 63 -7.77 0.01 6.71
CA PHE A 63 -6.93 -0.01 5.51
C PHE A 63 -6.14 1.30 5.35
N VAL A 64 -6.83 2.45 5.46
CA VAL A 64 -6.21 3.77 5.34
C VAL A 64 -5.15 3.98 6.41
N LEU A 65 -5.45 3.68 7.68
CA LEU A 65 -4.52 3.88 8.78
C LEU A 65 -3.31 2.93 8.69
N THR A 66 -3.50 1.68 8.28
CA THR A 66 -2.42 0.74 7.98
C THR A 66 -1.54 1.25 6.83
N ALA A 67 -2.15 1.66 5.72
CA ALA A 67 -1.43 2.20 4.57
C ALA A 67 -0.63 3.48 4.92
N GLN A 68 -1.16 4.34 5.79
CA GLN A 68 -0.43 5.50 6.29
C GLN A 68 0.71 5.14 7.26
N ARG A 69 0.47 4.18 8.18
CA ARG A 69 1.43 3.77 9.22
C ARG A 69 2.59 2.97 8.64
N ASP A 70 2.28 2.02 7.77
CA ASP A 70 3.21 0.96 7.34
C ASP A 70 3.78 1.25 5.95
N GLN A 71 3.04 1.93 5.08
CA GLN A 71 3.41 2.15 3.67
C GLN A 71 3.58 3.63 3.30
N TYR A 72 3.25 4.56 4.21
CA TYR A 72 3.35 6.03 4.02
C TYR A 72 2.65 6.54 2.76
N LEU A 73 1.58 5.87 2.34
CA LEU A 73 0.86 6.27 1.15
C LEU A 73 0.13 7.61 1.38
N PRO A 74 0.26 8.59 0.45
CA PRO A 74 -0.53 9.83 0.50
C PRO A 74 -2.02 9.53 0.43
N LEU A 75 -2.86 10.33 1.08
CA LEU A 75 -4.32 10.11 1.11
C LEU A 75 -4.96 10.02 -0.28
N LYS A 76 -4.46 10.81 -1.23
CA LYS A 76 -4.91 10.76 -2.64
C LYS A 76 -4.61 9.41 -3.30
N VAL A 77 -3.48 8.80 -2.97
CA VAL A 77 -3.06 7.49 -3.50
C VAL A 77 -3.92 6.39 -2.88
N ILE A 78 -4.09 6.42 -1.55
CA ILE A 78 -4.97 5.50 -0.84
C ILE A 78 -6.40 5.59 -1.36
N LYS A 79 -6.90 6.81 -1.60
CA LYS A 79 -8.22 7.05 -2.19
C LYS A 79 -8.33 6.44 -3.58
N ALA A 80 -7.36 6.69 -4.47
CA ALA A 80 -7.35 6.10 -5.81
C ALA A 80 -7.32 4.56 -5.78
N GLN A 81 -6.59 3.95 -4.84
CA GLN A 81 -6.59 2.50 -4.66
C GLN A 81 -7.96 1.98 -4.21
N LEU A 82 -8.61 2.68 -3.27
CA LEU A 82 -9.94 2.34 -2.79
C LEU A 82 -11.03 2.52 -3.87
N ASP A 83 -10.91 3.53 -4.71
CA ASP A 83 -11.87 3.85 -5.77
C ASP A 83 -11.71 2.93 -6.99
N ALA A 84 -10.56 2.26 -7.13
CA ALA A 84 -10.31 1.28 -8.20
C ALA A 84 -10.91 -0.11 -7.92
N GLN A 85 -11.42 -0.36 -6.72
CA GLN A 85 -12.06 -1.62 -6.36
C GLN A 85 -13.56 -1.61 -6.71
N PRO A 86 -14.15 -2.76 -7.07
CA PRO A 86 -15.60 -2.87 -7.21
C PRO A 86 -16.31 -2.54 -5.89
N ASP A 87 -17.59 -2.15 -5.99
CA ASP A 87 -18.37 -1.68 -4.84
C ASP A 87 -18.26 -2.63 -3.64
N ASN A 88 -17.89 -2.07 -2.50
CA ASN A 88 -17.79 -2.74 -1.21
C ASN A 88 -16.60 -3.71 -1.03
N GLU A 89 -15.60 -3.70 -1.92
CA GLU A 89 -14.33 -4.41 -1.73
C GLU A 89 -13.21 -3.48 -1.23
N LEU A 90 -12.18 -4.06 -0.61
CA LEU A 90 -10.97 -3.36 -0.19
C LEU A 90 -9.78 -3.88 -1.00
N PRO A 91 -8.79 -3.02 -1.33
CA PRO A 91 -7.58 -3.49 -1.98
C PRO A 91 -6.91 -4.54 -1.11
N ALA A 92 -6.40 -5.61 -1.74
CA ALA A 92 -5.42 -6.46 -1.08
C ALA A 92 -4.27 -5.54 -0.62
N SER A 93 -3.93 -5.58 0.66
CA SER A 93 -2.87 -4.72 1.20
C SER A 93 -1.58 -5.02 0.42
N ALA A 94 -1.08 -4.04 -0.33
CA ALA A 94 0.19 -4.13 -1.08
C ALA A 94 1.43 -4.09 -0.15
N GLY A 95 1.25 -4.41 1.12
CA GLY A 95 2.34 -4.72 2.03
C GLY A 95 2.78 -6.14 1.75
N TYR A 96 4.09 -6.33 1.53
CA TYR A 96 4.76 -7.63 1.50
C TYR A 96 3.98 -8.66 2.31
N SER A 97 3.31 -9.57 1.60
CA SER A 97 2.52 -10.63 2.22
C SER A 97 3.39 -11.27 3.30
N THR A 98 3.02 -11.06 4.56
CA THR A 98 3.58 -11.86 5.64
C THR A 98 3.24 -13.30 5.30
N PRO A 99 4.22 -14.20 5.14
CA PRO A 99 3.93 -15.57 4.81
C PRO A 99 3.03 -16.12 5.92
N ARG A 100 1.79 -16.42 5.57
CA ARG A 100 0.92 -17.21 6.43
C ARG A 100 1.59 -18.57 6.51
N LEU A 101 2.24 -18.85 7.64
CA LEU A 101 2.71 -20.19 7.98
C LEU A 101 1.49 -21.11 7.91
N VAL A 102 1.39 -21.88 6.82
CA VAL A 102 0.50 -23.03 6.76
C VAL A 102 1.11 -24.02 7.74
N GLN A 103 0.46 -24.20 8.89
CA GLN A 103 0.77 -25.34 9.72
C GLN A 103 0.44 -26.59 8.91
N VAL A 104 1.48 -27.30 8.49
CA VAL A 104 1.37 -28.65 7.94
C VAL A 104 0.82 -29.50 9.08
N ALA A 105 -0.49 -29.75 9.05
CA ALA A 105 -1.06 -30.87 9.77
C ALA A 105 -0.70 -32.11 8.95
N ASP A 106 0.02 -33.05 9.57
CA ASP A 106 0.29 -34.38 9.02
C ASP A 106 -1.01 -35.00 8.51
N GLY A 107 -1.05 -35.29 7.21
CA GLY A 107 -2.18 -35.92 6.57
C GLY A 107 -1.91 -36.13 5.09
N ASP A 108 -1.50 -37.35 4.75
CA ASP A 108 -1.29 -37.86 3.40
C ASP A 108 -2.33 -37.32 2.40
N SER A 109 -1.87 -36.49 1.48
CA SER A 109 -2.53 -36.26 0.20
C SER A 109 -1.49 -35.81 -0.80
N ALA A 110 -1.17 -36.71 -1.72
CA ALA A 110 -0.38 -36.45 -2.91
C ALA A 110 -1.09 -35.37 -3.75
N GLY A 111 -0.64 -34.13 -3.60
CA GLY A 111 -1.04 -32.98 -4.40
C GLY A 111 0.20 -32.14 -4.69
N ASP A 112 0.56 -32.08 -5.97
CA ASP A 112 1.75 -31.42 -6.52
C ASP A 112 1.93 -29.98 -5.98
N PRO A 113 3.03 -29.65 -5.28
CA PRO A 113 3.25 -28.32 -4.73
C PRO A 113 3.91 -27.42 -5.78
N ALA A 114 3.17 -27.07 -6.83
CA ALA A 114 3.49 -25.86 -7.58
C ALA A 114 3.19 -24.67 -6.67
N ALA A 115 4.23 -24.15 -6.02
CA ALA A 115 4.20 -22.90 -5.28
C ALA A 115 3.49 -21.83 -6.12
N ILE A 116 2.27 -21.48 -5.72
CA ILE A 116 1.55 -20.33 -6.28
C ILE A 116 2.30 -19.10 -5.76
N ALA A 117 3.40 -18.75 -6.43
CA ALA A 117 3.91 -17.40 -6.37
C ALA A 117 2.74 -16.48 -6.72
N PRO A 118 2.47 -15.42 -5.94
CA PRO A 118 1.39 -14.49 -6.26
C PRO A 118 1.60 -14.05 -7.71
N THR A 119 0.59 -14.22 -8.56
CA THR A 119 0.62 -13.84 -9.97
C THR A 119 1.04 -12.38 -10.05
N GLN A 120 2.30 -12.13 -10.39
CA GLN A 120 2.79 -10.76 -10.59
C GLN A 120 1.99 -10.18 -11.74
N VAL A 121 1.06 -9.27 -11.42
CA VAL A 121 0.18 -8.67 -12.42
C VAL A 121 1.05 -7.88 -13.39
N ARG A 122 1.08 -8.35 -14.63
CA ARG A 122 1.77 -7.66 -15.73
C ARG A 122 0.77 -6.75 -16.40
N LEU A 123 1.05 -5.45 -16.34
CA LEU A 123 0.17 -4.39 -16.82
C LEU A 123 0.67 -3.84 -18.15
N SER A 124 -0.26 -3.65 -19.09
CA SER A 124 0.02 -2.85 -20.27
C SER A 124 0.19 -1.37 -19.89
N ARG A 125 0.69 -0.56 -20.83
CA ARG A 125 0.75 0.89 -20.67
C ARG A 125 -0.63 1.50 -20.42
N GLU A 126 -1.63 1.02 -21.15
CA GLU A 126 -3.02 1.46 -21.06
C GLU A 126 -3.60 1.14 -19.68
N ASP A 127 -3.38 -0.08 -19.19
CA ASP A 127 -3.82 -0.50 -17.85
C ASP A 127 -3.18 0.34 -16.75
N LEU A 128 -1.88 0.62 -16.86
CA LEU A 128 -1.19 1.45 -15.88
C LEU A 128 -1.77 2.87 -15.84
N VAL A 129 -1.97 3.50 -17.01
CA VAL A 129 -2.59 4.82 -17.12
C VAL A 129 -3.99 4.82 -16.51
N ALA A 130 -4.82 3.84 -16.86
CA ALA A 130 -6.17 3.70 -16.34
C ALA A 130 -6.20 3.56 -14.81
N ARG A 131 -5.37 2.66 -14.25
CA ARG A 131 -5.33 2.37 -12.80
C ARG A 131 -4.68 3.49 -11.96
N SER A 132 -3.68 4.17 -12.51
CA SER A 132 -2.97 5.24 -11.79
C SER A 132 -3.62 6.62 -11.95
N GLY A 133 -4.46 6.79 -12.98
CA GLY A 133 -5.13 8.05 -13.29
C GLY A 133 -4.20 9.16 -13.76
N ILE A 134 -2.98 8.85 -14.20
CA ILE A 134 -2.09 9.81 -14.90
C ILE A 134 -2.38 9.79 -16.40
N ASP A 135 -1.92 10.80 -17.13
CA ASP A 135 -1.98 10.78 -18.59
C ASP A 135 -0.73 10.11 -19.22
N ASN A 136 -0.79 9.85 -20.52
CA ASN A 136 0.33 9.26 -21.26
C ASN A 136 1.59 10.14 -21.25
N THR A 137 1.42 11.46 -21.16
CA THR A 137 2.52 12.44 -21.11
C THR A 137 3.31 12.28 -19.82
N MET A 138 2.63 12.24 -18.67
CA MET A 138 3.25 12.04 -17.36
C MET A 138 3.92 10.67 -17.28
N LEU A 139 3.31 9.62 -17.82
CA LEU A 139 3.94 8.29 -17.86
C LEU A 139 5.23 8.31 -18.69
N SER A 140 5.21 8.91 -19.87
CA SER A 140 6.41 9.09 -20.70
C SER A 140 7.50 9.87 -19.97
N ALA A 141 7.14 10.92 -19.23
CA ALA A 141 8.08 11.70 -18.43
C ALA A 141 8.69 10.88 -17.28
N LEU A 142 7.89 10.05 -16.58
CA LEU A 142 8.37 9.17 -15.52
C LEU A 142 9.33 8.09 -16.04
N VAL A 143 9.03 7.50 -17.21
CA VAL A 143 9.91 6.54 -17.88
C VAL A 143 11.20 7.20 -18.36
N THR A 144 11.10 8.38 -18.99
CA THR A 144 12.26 9.15 -19.47
C THR A 144 13.14 9.61 -18.31
N ALA A 145 12.55 9.94 -17.16
CA ALA A 145 13.27 10.26 -15.95
C ALA A 145 13.93 9.03 -15.30
N GLY A 146 13.54 7.81 -15.69
CA GLY A 146 14.02 6.55 -15.11
C GLY A 146 13.37 6.19 -13.78
N VAL A 147 12.33 6.92 -13.37
CA VAL A 147 11.60 6.72 -12.11
C VAL A 147 10.85 5.39 -12.18
N ILE A 148 10.07 5.21 -13.24
CA ILE A 148 9.44 3.93 -13.59
C ILE A 148 10.26 3.29 -14.71
N LYS A 149 10.57 2.00 -14.61
CA LYS A 149 11.25 1.24 -15.66
C LYS A 149 10.34 0.07 -16.05
N PRO A 150 9.91 -0.02 -17.33
CA PRO A 150 9.18 -1.20 -17.78
C PRO A 150 10.08 -2.43 -17.68
N GLY A 151 9.48 -3.59 -17.42
CA GLY A 151 10.19 -4.87 -17.42
C GLY A 151 10.66 -5.29 -18.81
N PRO A 152 11.33 -6.46 -18.94
CA PRO A 152 11.94 -6.91 -20.19
C PRO A 152 10.98 -7.01 -21.38
N ALA A 153 9.69 -7.26 -21.12
CA ALA A 153 8.63 -7.35 -22.13
C ALA A 153 7.92 -6.01 -22.41
N GLY A 154 8.42 -4.89 -21.87
CA GLY A 154 7.73 -3.59 -21.97
C GLY A 154 6.52 -3.44 -21.05
N LEU A 155 6.28 -4.42 -20.17
CA LEU A 155 5.15 -4.47 -19.24
C LEU A 155 5.51 -3.86 -17.89
N PHE A 156 4.51 -3.38 -17.16
CA PHE A 156 4.64 -2.79 -15.84
C PHE A 156 4.11 -3.73 -14.75
N ASP A 157 4.48 -3.46 -13.51
CA ASP A 157 3.99 -4.17 -12.33
C ASP A 157 3.03 -3.29 -11.51
N GLU A 158 2.48 -3.84 -10.43
CA GLU A 158 1.60 -3.09 -9.52
C GLU A 158 2.33 -1.94 -8.82
N HIS A 159 3.62 -2.09 -8.51
CA HIS A 159 4.41 -1.03 -7.90
C HIS A 159 4.51 0.20 -8.80
N SER A 160 4.57 0.01 -10.12
CA SER A 160 4.56 1.09 -11.10
C SER A 160 3.28 1.94 -11.01
N VAL A 161 2.12 1.33 -10.70
CA VAL A 161 0.85 2.06 -10.49
C VAL A 161 0.96 2.97 -9.27
N THR A 162 1.44 2.43 -8.14
CA THR A 162 1.62 3.20 -6.90
C THR A 162 2.63 4.34 -7.09
N ILE A 163 3.75 4.09 -7.77
CA ILE A 163 4.76 5.13 -8.08
C ILE A 163 4.13 6.24 -8.93
N ALA A 164 3.34 5.89 -9.96
CA ALA A 164 2.65 6.84 -10.81
C ALA A 164 1.63 7.70 -10.03
N GLN A 165 0.84 7.08 -9.15
CA GLN A 165 -0.12 7.78 -8.28
C GLN A 165 0.59 8.74 -7.31
N CYS A 166 1.69 8.32 -6.68
CA CYS A 166 2.51 9.18 -5.83
C CYS A 166 3.10 10.35 -6.61
N ALA A 167 3.63 10.10 -7.82
CA ALA A 167 4.18 11.15 -8.66
C ALA A 167 3.10 12.17 -9.09
N LYS A 168 1.88 11.71 -9.39
CA LYS A 168 0.73 12.59 -9.65
C LYS A 168 0.42 13.48 -8.44
N ALA A 169 0.33 12.90 -7.25
CA ALA A 169 0.05 13.64 -6.03
C ALA A 169 1.17 14.66 -5.70
N LEU A 170 2.43 14.32 -5.98
CA LEU A 170 3.57 15.21 -5.82
C LEU A 170 3.58 16.36 -6.84
N ALA A 171 3.06 16.13 -8.05
CA ALA A 171 2.94 17.17 -9.07
C ALA A 171 2.01 18.32 -8.64
N ASP A 172 1.00 18.06 -7.80
CA ASP A 172 0.14 19.09 -7.20
C ASP A 172 0.92 20.09 -6.33
N TYR A 173 2.12 19.71 -5.88
CA TYR A 173 3.06 20.54 -5.12
C TYR A 173 4.22 21.07 -5.98
N GLY A 174 4.13 20.97 -7.31
CA GLY A 174 5.16 21.43 -8.25
C GLY A 174 6.36 20.47 -8.41
N VAL A 175 6.27 19.25 -7.87
CA VAL A 175 7.36 18.27 -7.98
C VAL A 175 7.23 17.48 -9.29
N GLU A 176 8.03 17.87 -10.27
CA GLU A 176 8.10 17.18 -11.57
C GLU A 176 8.90 15.85 -11.55
N PRO A 177 8.67 14.93 -12.52
CA PRO A 177 9.39 13.66 -12.65
C PRO A 177 10.91 13.77 -12.61
N ARG A 178 11.49 14.86 -13.11
CA ARG A 178 12.95 15.10 -13.09
C ARG A 178 13.52 15.18 -11.67
N HIS A 179 12.73 15.68 -10.71
CA HIS A 179 13.11 15.81 -9.30
C HIS A 179 13.06 14.45 -8.59
N LEU A 180 12.28 13.49 -9.12
CA LEU A 180 12.12 12.17 -8.54
C LEU A 180 13.33 11.24 -8.78
N ARG A 181 14.28 11.65 -9.64
CA ARG A 181 15.50 10.88 -9.93
C ARG A 181 16.33 10.59 -8.70
N ALA A 182 16.41 11.51 -7.75
CA ALA A 182 17.17 11.31 -6.52
C ALA A 182 16.58 10.17 -5.67
N PHE A 183 15.25 10.08 -5.58
CA PHE A 183 14.55 8.98 -4.91
C PHE A 183 14.81 7.65 -5.62
N ARG A 184 14.75 7.64 -6.95
CA ARG A 184 15.08 6.45 -7.75
C ARG A 184 16.50 5.95 -7.47
N SER A 185 17.48 6.84 -7.52
CA SER A 185 18.89 6.48 -7.26
C SER A 185 19.12 6.01 -5.83
N ALA A 186 18.37 6.53 -4.85
CA ALA A 186 18.42 6.02 -3.48
C ALA A 186 17.85 4.60 -3.38
N ALA A 187 16.70 4.33 -4.00
CA ALA A 187 16.08 3.02 -4.06
C ALA A 187 16.95 1.97 -4.78
N ASP A 188 17.57 2.33 -5.91
CA ASP A 188 18.48 1.44 -6.64
C ASP A 188 19.67 1.03 -5.73
N ARG A 189 20.28 1.99 -5.01
CA ARG A 189 21.38 1.69 -4.06
C ARG A 189 20.95 0.81 -2.88
N GLN A 190 19.74 0.99 -2.35
CA GLN A 190 19.20 0.13 -1.30
C GLN A 190 18.94 -1.29 -1.81
N SER A 191 18.46 -1.42 -3.04
CA SER A 191 18.23 -2.71 -3.69
C SER A 191 19.54 -3.47 -3.91
N ASP A 192 20.59 -2.76 -4.34
CA ASP A 192 21.93 -3.35 -4.54
C ASP A 192 22.50 -3.90 -3.23
N LEU A 193 22.31 -3.19 -2.11
CA LEU A 193 22.73 -3.65 -0.79
C LEU A 193 21.99 -4.93 -0.36
N ILE A 194 20.67 -5.00 -0.58
CA ILE A 194 19.88 -6.21 -0.30
C ILE A 194 20.38 -7.38 -1.16
N ALA A 195 20.61 -7.14 -2.45
CA ALA A 195 21.14 -8.15 -3.36
C ALA A 195 22.55 -8.63 -2.96
N GLN A 196 23.41 -7.74 -2.46
CA GLN A 196 24.74 -8.10 -1.96
C GLN A 196 24.69 -8.99 -0.71
N ILE A 197 23.68 -8.81 0.14
CA ILE A 197 23.49 -9.62 1.36
C ILE A 197 22.88 -10.98 1.02
N ALA A 198 21.85 -11.01 0.17
CA ALA A 198 21.15 -12.25 -0.18
C ALA A 198 21.88 -13.09 -1.25
N GLY A 199 22.65 -12.46 -2.13
CA GLY A 199 23.33 -13.10 -3.26
C GLY A 199 24.21 -14.29 -2.90
N PRO A 200 25.08 -14.21 -1.86
CA PRO A 200 25.89 -15.35 -1.42
C PRO A 200 25.08 -16.57 -0.98
N VAL A 201 23.89 -16.36 -0.39
CA VAL A 201 23.01 -17.45 0.05
C VAL A 201 22.39 -18.18 -1.14
N ALA A 202 22.01 -17.44 -2.18
CA ALA A 202 21.49 -18.01 -3.42
C ALA A 202 22.57 -18.83 -4.17
N ALA A 203 23.83 -18.38 -4.14
CA ALA A 203 24.95 -19.01 -4.82
C ALA A 203 25.43 -20.33 -4.18
N ALA A 204 25.01 -20.63 -2.94
CA ALA A 204 25.51 -21.79 -2.18
C ALA A 204 25.11 -23.17 -2.76
N GLY A 205 24.27 -23.23 -3.80
CA GLY A 205 24.02 -24.44 -4.62
C GLY A 205 23.30 -25.61 -3.92
N LYS A 206 22.92 -25.45 -2.65
CA LYS A 206 22.19 -26.48 -1.88
C LYS A 206 20.69 -26.44 -2.21
N ALA A 207 19.99 -27.56 -2.04
CA ALA A 207 18.53 -27.57 -2.05
C ALA A 207 17.98 -26.51 -1.06
N GLY A 208 16.96 -25.76 -1.49
CA GLY A 208 16.38 -24.64 -0.73
C GLY A 208 17.28 -23.40 -0.59
N ALA A 209 18.40 -23.29 -1.32
CA ALA A 209 19.24 -22.09 -1.28
C ALA A 209 18.54 -20.84 -1.83
N ARG A 210 17.68 -21.01 -2.84
CA ARG A 210 16.87 -19.91 -3.40
C ARG A 210 15.83 -19.43 -2.39
N ASP A 211 15.06 -20.35 -1.81
CA ASP A 211 14.03 -19.99 -0.83
C ASP A 211 14.62 -19.27 0.38
N ARG A 212 15.76 -19.77 0.90
CA ARG A 212 16.48 -19.09 2.00
C ARG A 212 17.04 -17.73 1.61
N ALA A 213 17.47 -17.55 0.36
CA ALA A 213 17.95 -16.26 -0.13
C ALA A 213 16.79 -15.27 -0.30
N ASP A 214 15.63 -15.74 -0.78
CA ASP A 214 14.42 -14.94 -0.92
C ASP A 214 13.87 -14.52 0.45
N ASP A 215 13.83 -15.42 1.43
CA ASP A 215 13.43 -15.12 2.81
C ASP A 215 14.36 -14.07 3.43
N LEU A 216 15.67 -14.26 3.30
CA LEU A 216 16.66 -13.30 3.79
C LEU A 216 16.52 -11.94 3.08
N ALA A 217 16.33 -11.93 1.75
CA ALA A 217 16.14 -10.70 0.99
C ALA A 217 14.88 -9.95 1.46
N ARG A 218 13.79 -10.67 1.73
CA ARG A 218 12.54 -10.09 2.27
C ARG A 218 12.75 -9.50 3.66
N GLU A 219 13.45 -10.20 4.55
CA GLU A 219 13.75 -9.73 5.90
C GLU A 219 14.61 -8.45 5.87
N VAL A 220 15.71 -8.48 5.11
CA VAL A 220 16.60 -7.33 4.97
C VAL A 220 15.89 -6.14 4.30
N ALA A 221 15.04 -6.39 3.30
CA ALA A 221 14.23 -5.35 2.68
C ALA A 221 13.28 -4.69 3.68
N ALA A 222 12.58 -5.47 4.51
CA ALA A 222 11.69 -4.94 5.55
C ALA A 222 12.44 -4.06 6.57
N LEU A 223 13.63 -4.49 6.99
CA LEU A 223 14.49 -3.71 7.89
C LEU A 223 15.00 -2.42 7.22
N ALA A 224 15.44 -2.50 5.96
CA ALA A 224 15.92 -1.35 5.20
C ALA A 224 14.81 -0.31 4.98
N ILE A 225 13.58 -0.73 4.68
CA ILE A 225 12.41 0.15 4.56
C ILE A 225 12.13 0.84 5.90
N THR A 226 12.14 0.09 7.00
CA THR A 226 11.91 0.62 8.36
C THR A 226 12.98 1.66 8.74
N LEU A 227 14.25 1.36 8.49
CA LEU A 227 15.36 2.27 8.71
C LEU A 227 15.23 3.54 7.86
N HIS A 228 15.00 3.40 6.56
CA HIS A 228 14.90 4.53 5.64
C HIS A 228 13.76 5.48 6.02
N THR A 229 12.60 4.90 6.33
CA THR A 229 11.43 5.65 6.82
C THR A 229 11.78 6.43 8.09
N SER A 230 12.44 5.80 9.05
CA SER A 230 12.81 6.42 10.32
C SER A 230 13.81 7.57 10.12
N LEU A 231 14.80 7.39 9.24
CA LEU A 231 15.76 8.42 8.87
C LEU A 231 15.08 9.62 8.22
N ILE A 232 14.16 9.41 7.29
CA ILE A 232 13.38 10.50 6.66
C ILE A 232 12.55 11.24 7.72
N LYS A 233 11.84 10.52 8.59
CA LYS A 233 11.03 11.15 9.65
C LYS A 233 11.86 12.02 10.57
N SER A 234 13.02 11.53 11.01
CA SER A 234 13.95 12.30 11.85
C SER A 234 14.41 13.56 11.12
N ALA A 235 14.92 13.41 9.89
CA ALA A 235 15.43 14.53 9.11
C ALA A 235 14.36 15.59 8.78
N VAL A 236 13.12 15.18 8.46
CA VAL A 236 12.02 16.11 8.19
C VAL A 236 11.64 16.87 9.47
N ARG A 237 11.56 16.19 10.62
CA ARG A 237 11.33 16.85 11.92
C ARG A 237 12.41 17.91 12.18
N ASP A 238 13.68 17.55 12.01
CA ASP A 238 14.81 18.47 12.23
C ASP A 238 14.81 19.70 11.31
N VAL A 239 14.21 19.61 10.11
CA VAL A 239 14.08 20.73 9.17
C VAL A 239 12.90 21.62 9.53
N LEU A 240 11.80 21.05 10.02
CA LEU A 240 10.57 21.79 10.36
C LEU A 240 10.60 22.41 11.76
N ASP A 241 11.41 21.86 12.68
CA ASP A 241 11.62 22.39 14.03
C ASP A 241 12.69 23.51 14.07
N ARG A 242 13.22 23.93 12.92
CA ARG A 242 14.12 25.10 12.75
C ARG A 242 13.33 26.35 12.36
#